data_AF-A0AAD3H9M8-F1
#
_entry.id   AF-A0AAD3H9M8-F1
#
_cell.length_a   1.000
_cell.length_b   1.000
_cell.length_c   1.000
_cell.angle_alpha   90.00
_cell.angle_beta   90.00
_cell.angle_gamma   90.00
#
_symmetry.space_group_name_H-M   'P 1'
#
loop_
_entity.id
_entity.type
_entity.pdbx_description
1 polymer ?
#
loop_
_entity_poly.entity_id
_entity_poly.type
_entity_poly.pdbx_seq_one_letter_code
_entity_poly.pdbx_strand_id
1 'polypeptide(L)'
;MDVSELNEEDLRALLTILQKDHPEALQSAIETYNSSPETEQEDITFTPPSEEDTQDESINVEEKFMHLTSKKGCYLWYDATSATLKLQYTDKPVPSAIGFYSSPSIPEFKYKKNFGRASLISGCAAGVNGRKQYYSGWCQFIRAARAAIIDGDGGEMWIFPKLASNQGLDVDIYIYNQMAEIQTMILPENKALLKEDLEVADAVTCLPRHSAVFEEVKKMEINKWLVRANNVGATSRFTVAAVAGPSSAEKDQNGDGSSGRSSPSNYGGVVEKKEDLSEIEKPPHEEEKGCYLLYDADACKLKLQYSKTRVRDAIGFYHAGEGHTIRGFKFTKNFGREELTSNCSGGVAGRKNFYSGWCQFVRAAKALNGPVYIYPRKENQPGLAVDIYVYYKDPDGQPQLNLDGNCSIKFEEGVACNINNIDGIAVLPKHAEFFSEIKTMDMNRWMTEGNNIGATSRFE
;
A
#
# COMPACT_ATOMS: atom_id res chain seq x y z
N MET A 1 11.12 -13.95 -46.60
CA MET A 1 10.50 -12.76 -46.03
C MET A 1 10.98 -11.62 -46.88
N ASP A 2 10.07 -10.90 -47.52
CA ASP A 2 10.48 -9.75 -48.32
C ASP A 2 10.93 -8.64 -47.35
N VAL A 3 12.05 -7.98 -47.64
CA VAL A 3 12.60 -6.94 -46.74
C VAL A 3 11.61 -5.78 -46.61
N SER A 4 10.75 -5.59 -47.62
CA SER A 4 9.65 -4.62 -47.62
C SER A 4 8.52 -4.92 -46.62
N GLU A 5 8.47 -6.12 -46.04
CA GLU A 5 7.46 -6.51 -45.03
C GLU A 5 7.94 -6.26 -43.59
N LEU A 6 9.20 -5.86 -43.40
CA LEU A 6 9.74 -5.56 -42.07
C LEU A 6 9.28 -4.17 -41.61
N ASN A 7 8.86 -4.08 -40.35
CA ASN A 7 8.60 -2.79 -39.72
C ASN A 7 9.93 -2.07 -39.40
N GLU A 8 9.86 -0.79 -39.03
CA GLU A 8 11.04 0.04 -38.79
C GLU A 8 11.94 -0.48 -37.66
N GLU A 9 11.35 -1.15 -36.64
CA GLU A 9 12.08 -1.70 -35.51
C GLU A 9 12.89 -2.95 -35.92
N ASP A 10 12.27 -3.85 -36.69
CA ASP A 10 12.95 -5.03 -37.25
C ASP A 10 14.07 -4.61 -38.20
N LEU A 11 13.87 -3.56 -39.00
CA LEU A 11 14.91 -2.97 -39.86
C LEU A 11 16.09 -2.42 -39.04
N ARG A 12 15.83 -1.71 -37.94
CA ARG A 12 16.89 -1.21 -37.05
C ARG A 12 17.64 -2.34 -36.33
N ALA A 13 16.93 -3.37 -35.88
CA ALA A 13 17.54 -4.54 -35.28
C ALA A 13 18.43 -5.28 -36.29
N LEU A 14 17.97 -5.44 -37.52
CA LEU A 14 18.70 -6.12 -38.59
C LEU A 14 19.93 -5.30 -39.02
N LEU A 15 19.82 -3.97 -39.08
CA LEU A 15 20.97 -3.06 -39.29
C LEU A 15 22.01 -3.17 -38.17
N THR A 16 21.57 -3.23 -36.91
CA THR A 16 22.45 -3.38 -35.75
C THR A 16 23.22 -4.70 -35.79
N ILE A 17 22.54 -5.80 -36.17
CA ILE A 17 23.16 -7.13 -36.34
C ILE A 17 24.15 -7.09 -37.50
N LEU A 18 23.78 -6.55 -38.65
CA LEU A 18 24.67 -6.45 -39.81
C LEU A 18 25.92 -5.61 -39.51
N GLN A 19 25.77 -4.47 -38.83
CA GLN A 19 26.89 -3.60 -38.50
C GLN A 19 27.86 -4.26 -37.50
N LYS A 20 27.34 -5.06 -36.57
CA LYS A 20 28.13 -5.72 -35.54
C LYS A 20 28.82 -6.99 -36.04
N ASP A 21 28.06 -7.85 -36.72
CA ASP A 21 28.50 -9.21 -37.03
C ASP A 21 28.99 -9.35 -38.49
N HIS A 22 28.56 -8.47 -39.40
CA HIS A 22 28.88 -8.54 -40.84
C HIS A 22 29.16 -7.16 -41.50
N PRO A 23 30.12 -6.37 -40.98
CA PRO A 23 30.37 -5.01 -41.47
C PRO A 23 30.76 -4.97 -42.96
N GLU A 24 31.47 -5.99 -43.46
CA GLU A 24 31.86 -6.09 -44.87
C GLU A 24 30.66 -6.31 -45.81
N ALA A 25 29.64 -7.05 -45.36
CA ALA A 25 28.42 -7.27 -46.15
C ALA A 25 27.58 -5.99 -46.23
N LEU A 26 27.52 -5.22 -45.13
CA LEU A 26 26.86 -3.93 -45.09
C LEU A 26 27.57 -2.93 -46.02
N GLN A 27 28.90 -2.88 -45.99
CA GLN A 27 29.72 -2.03 -46.87
C GLN A 27 29.48 -2.39 -48.36
N SER A 28 29.48 -3.68 -48.70
CA SER A 28 29.25 -4.14 -50.08
C SER A 28 27.84 -3.84 -50.58
N ALA A 29 26.82 -3.91 -49.71
CA ALA A 29 25.46 -3.53 -50.05
C ALA A 29 25.33 -2.03 -50.33
N ILE A 30 26.00 -1.19 -49.54
CA ILE A 30 26.06 0.27 -49.75
C ILE A 30 26.78 0.60 -51.06
N GLU A 31 27.90 -0.07 -51.35
CA GLU A 31 28.63 0.10 -52.61
C GLU A 31 27.78 -0.32 -53.82
N THR A 32 27.07 -1.44 -53.73
CA THR A 32 26.17 -1.93 -54.78
C THR A 32 25.02 -0.95 -55.03
N TYR A 33 24.42 -0.41 -53.97
CA TYR A 33 23.36 0.60 -54.06
C TYR A 33 23.86 1.88 -54.76
N ASN A 34 25.05 2.35 -54.39
CA ASN A 34 25.66 3.54 -54.99
C ASN A 34 26.16 3.32 -56.43
N SER A 35 26.35 2.07 -56.85
CA SER A 35 26.82 1.70 -58.19
C SER A 35 25.70 1.49 -59.21
N SER A 36 24.43 1.51 -58.78
CA SER A 36 23.29 1.24 -59.67
C SER A 36 22.96 2.45 -60.56
N PRO A 37 23.05 2.35 -61.90
CA PRO A 37 22.96 3.50 -62.80
C PRO A 37 21.52 3.98 -63.12
N GLU A 38 20.49 3.55 -62.39
CA GLU A 38 19.07 3.80 -62.74
C GLU A 38 18.24 4.53 -61.67
N THR A 39 18.85 5.13 -60.65
CA THR A 39 18.11 5.98 -59.72
C THR A 39 18.46 7.43 -60.00
N GLU A 40 17.52 8.20 -60.56
CA GLU A 40 17.58 9.66 -60.54
C GLU A 40 17.74 10.08 -59.08
N GLN A 41 18.95 10.51 -58.73
CA GLN A 41 19.30 10.98 -57.40
C GLN A 41 18.50 12.25 -57.12
N GLU A 42 17.40 12.13 -56.36
CA GLU A 42 17.09 13.21 -55.42
C GLU A 42 18.31 13.32 -54.52
N ASP A 43 18.94 14.50 -54.56
CA ASP A 43 20.16 14.84 -53.84
C ASP A 43 19.81 14.87 -52.34
N ILE A 44 19.70 13.68 -51.73
CA ILE A 44 19.62 13.52 -50.28
C ILE A 44 21.03 13.71 -49.77
N THR A 45 21.49 14.96 -49.75
CA THR A 45 22.62 15.35 -48.92
C THR A 45 22.22 15.06 -47.48
N PHE A 46 22.68 13.90 -46.97
CA PHE A 46 22.84 13.69 -45.55
C PHE A 46 23.80 14.78 -45.08
N THR A 47 23.22 15.86 -44.58
CA THR A 47 23.97 16.82 -43.78
C THR A 47 24.34 15.99 -42.55
N PRO A 48 25.63 15.66 -42.31
CA PRO A 48 26.01 15.08 -41.02
C PRO A 48 25.42 16.00 -39.96
N PRO A 49 24.75 15.48 -38.92
CA PRO A 49 24.20 16.33 -37.87
C PRO A 49 25.33 17.26 -37.44
N SER A 50 25.11 18.56 -37.62
CA SER A 50 26.07 19.58 -37.20
C SER A 50 26.43 19.26 -35.76
N GLU A 51 27.73 19.21 -35.45
CA GLU A 51 28.26 19.01 -34.10
C GLU A 51 27.77 20.05 -33.07
N GLU A 52 26.92 20.99 -33.49
CA GLU A 52 26.27 22.01 -32.69
C GLU A 52 24.93 21.57 -32.06
N ASP A 53 24.28 20.49 -32.52
CA ASP A 53 22.95 20.05 -32.00
C ASP A 53 23.00 18.94 -30.93
N THR A 54 24.20 18.45 -30.59
CA THR A 54 24.45 17.66 -29.37
C THR A 54 25.34 18.42 -28.41
N GLN A 55 25.03 19.70 -28.16
CA GLN A 55 25.34 20.24 -26.85
C GLN A 55 24.44 19.47 -25.86
N ASP A 56 24.99 18.37 -25.34
CA ASP A 56 24.61 17.86 -24.03
C ASP A 56 24.57 19.10 -23.13
N GLU A 57 23.37 19.62 -22.87
CA GLU A 57 23.14 20.47 -21.72
C GLU A 57 23.55 19.61 -20.54
N SER A 58 24.83 19.65 -20.18
CA SER A 58 25.33 19.08 -18.96
C SER A 58 24.64 19.88 -17.87
N ILE A 59 23.45 19.42 -17.48
CA ILE A 59 22.57 20.09 -16.55
C ILE A 59 23.43 20.39 -15.33
N ASN A 60 23.67 21.66 -15.06
CA ASN A 60 24.44 22.09 -13.92
C ASN A 60 23.60 21.82 -12.67
N VAL A 61 23.68 20.58 -12.19
CA VAL A 61 22.99 20.08 -10.99
C VAL A 61 23.28 21.00 -9.81
N GLU A 62 24.49 21.57 -9.75
CA GLU A 62 24.92 22.51 -8.72
C GLU A 62 24.10 23.80 -8.75
N GLU A 63 23.89 24.42 -9.92
CA GLU A 63 23.05 25.62 -10.05
C GLU A 63 21.59 25.37 -9.65
N LYS A 64 21.07 24.16 -9.91
CA LYS A 64 19.70 23.80 -9.50
C LYS A 64 19.60 23.54 -7.99
N PHE A 65 20.60 22.90 -7.40
CA PHE A 65 20.71 22.80 -5.94
C PHE A 65 20.83 24.17 -5.29
N MET A 66 21.51 25.13 -5.94
CA MET A 66 21.55 26.52 -5.50
C MET A 66 20.17 27.18 -5.50
N HIS A 67 19.31 26.93 -6.49
CA HIS A 67 17.93 27.42 -6.46
C HIS A 67 17.14 26.86 -5.25
N LEU A 68 17.38 25.60 -4.90
CA LEU A 68 16.71 24.91 -3.80
C LEU A 68 17.27 25.26 -2.41
N THR A 69 18.51 25.77 -2.31
CA THR A 69 19.13 26.12 -1.01
C THR A 69 18.37 27.18 -0.22
N SER A 70 17.47 27.93 -0.87
CA SER A 70 16.62 28.93 -0.20
C SER A 70 15.28 28.37 0.27
N LYS A 71 14.89 27.17 -0.17
CA LYS A 71 13.55 26.62 0.06
C LYS A 71 13.56 25.55 1.14
N LYS A 72 12.67 25.74 2.13
CA LYS A 72 12.37 24.74 3.14
C LYS A 72 11.42 23.69 2.55
N GLY A 73 11.74 22.42 2.71
CA GLY A 73 10.95 21.35 2.06
C GLY A 73 11.30 19.95 2.57
N CYS A 74 10.88 18.95 1.81
CA CYS A 74 11.11 17.53 2.09
C CYS A 74 11.88 16.89 0.95
N TYR A 75 13.06 16.34 1.26
CA TYR A 75 13.89 15.60 0.32
C TYR A 75 13.63 14.10 0.46
N LEU A 76 13.44 13.41 -0.66
CA LEU A 76 13.48 11.96 -0.76
C LEU A 76 14.90 11.54 -1.12
N TRP A 77 15.49 10.61 -0.38
CA TRP A 77 16.79 10.05 -0.71
C TRP A 77 16.84 8.56 -0.37
N TYR A 78 17.75 7.84 -1.02
CA TYR A 78 17.95 6.42 -0.82
C TYR A 78 19.17 6.14 0.05
N ASP A 79 18.96 5.47 1.18
CA ASP A 79 20.05 4.96 2.00
C ASP A 79 20.34 3.51 1.63
N ALA A 80 21.42 3.31 0.90
CA ALA A 80 21.83 1.99 0.46
C ALA A 80 22.30 1.07 1.59
N THR A 81 22.87 1.61 2.67
CA THR A 81 23.34 0.81 3.81
C THR A 81 22.17 0.10 4.48
N SER A 82 21.03 0.79 4.59
CA SER A 82 19.80 0.25 5.19
C SER A 82 18.76 -0.18 4.16
N ALA A 83 19.07 -0.11 2.86
CA ALA A 83 18.14 -0.39 1.78
C ALA A 83 16.77 0.30 1.97
N THR A 84 16.78 1.58 2.35
CA THR A 84 15.58 2.30 2.81
C THR A 84 15.46 3.65 2.11
N LEU A 85 14.27 3.97 1.62
CA LEU A 85 13.93 5.32 1.20
C LEU A 85 13.60 6.16 2.44
N LYS A 86 14.24 7.32 2.54
CA LYS A 86 14.13 8.22 3.69
C LYS A 86 13.64 9.59 3.24
N LEU A 87 12.91 10.24 4.14
CA LEU A 87 12.50 11.62 4.03
C LEU A 87 13.37 12.47 4.95
N GLN A 88 13.80 13.62 4.45
CA GLN A 88 14.48 14.64 5.23
C GLN A 88 13.81 16.00 5.05
N TYR A 89 13.13 16.47 6.08
CA TYR A 89 12.52 17.78 6.18
C TYR A 89 13.57 18.78 6.64
N THR A 90 14.00 19.68 5.76
CA THR A 90 15.07 20.65 6.05
C THR A 90 15.00 21.85 5.11
N ASP A 91 15.66 22.93 5.49
CA ASP A 91 16.00 24.11 4.71
C ASP A 91 17.39 24.02 4.05
N LYS A 92 18.14 22.93 4.30
CA LYS A 92 19.45 22.69 3.70
C LYS A 92 19.36 21.67 2.57
N PRO A 93 20.14 21.84 1.48
CA PRO A 93 20.17 20.86 0.41
C PRO A 93 20.65 19.48 0.90
N VAL A 94 20.09 18.42 0.33
CA VAL A 94 20.49 17.03 0.57
C VAL A 94 21.12 16.49 -0.73
N PRO A 95 22.47 16.39 -0.83
CA PRO A 95 23.16 16.11 -2.09
C PRO A 95 22.76 14.79 -2.79
N SER A 96 22.38 13.77 -2.02
CA SER A 96 21.95 12.46 -2.55
C SER A 96 20.43 12.34 -2.69
N ALA A 97 19.71 13.47 -2.67
CA ALA A 97 18.28 13.45 -2.90
C ALA A 97 17.97 13.05 -4.34
N ILE A 98 16.91 12.28 -4.49
CA ILE A 98 16.34 11.85 -5.76
C ILE A 98 15.02 12.57 -6.05
N GLY A 99 14.37 13.14 -5.03
CA GLY A 99 13.20 14.00 -5.21
C GLY A 99 13.11 15.05 -4.13
N PHE A 100 12.34 16.10 -4.39
CA PHE A 100 12.11 17.20 -3.46
C PHE A 100 10.69 17.74 -3.62
N TYR A 101 10.08 18.19 -2.53
CA TYR A 101 8.95 19.11 -2.62
C TYR A 101 9.01 20.17 -1.53
N SER A 102 8.47 21.35 -1.83
CA SER A 102 8.29 22.46 -0.90
C SER A 102 6.83 22.90 -0.94
N SER A 103 6.26 23.16 0.24
CA SER A 103 4.96 23.80 0.37
C SER A 103 4.84 24.51 1.73
N PRO A 104 4.16 25.66 1.81
CA PRO A 104 3.86 26.32 3.09
C PRO A 104 3.00 25.46 4.03
N SER A 105 2.27 24.47 3.51
CA SER A 105 1.40 23.59 4.31
C SER A 105 2.15 22.54 5.11
N ILE A 106 3.46 22.34 4.87
CA ILE A 106 4.25 21.33 5.58
C ILE A 106 4.32 21.72 7.06
N PRO A 107 3.79 20.90 8.00
CA PRO A 107 3.74 21.29 9.40
C PRO A 107 5.14 21.45 10.01
N GLU A 108 5.33 22.52 10.80
CA GLU A 108 6.62 22.86 11.40
C GLU A 108 7.22 21.72 12.25
N PHE A 109 6.37 20.91 12.90
CA PHE A 109 6.83 19.78 13.70
C PHE A 109 7.56 18.71 12.88
N LYS A 110 7.30 18.59 11.57
CA LYS A 110 7.98 17.64 10.69
C LYS A 110 9.47 17.94 10.59
N TYR A 111 9.86 19.22 10.64
CA TYR A 111 11.25 19.66 10.63
C TYR A 111 11.96 19.45 11.97
N LYS A 112 11.21 19.54 13.08
CA LYS A 112 11.78 19.41 14.43
C LYS A 112 11.86 17.95 14.88
N LYS A 113 10.82 17.15 14.60
CA LYS A 113 10.73 15.75 15.02
C LYS A 113 11.84 14.94 14.36
N ASN A 114 12.63 14.23 15.17
CA ASN A 114 13.76 13.42 14.72
C ASN A 114 14.75 14.19 13.81
N PHE A 115 14.95 15.48 14.05
CA PHE A 115 15.79 16.35 13.22
C PHE A 115 15.36 16.34 11.74
N GLY A 116 14.06 16.30 11.49
CA GLY A 116 13.51 16.26 10.15
C GLY A 116 13.61 14.90 9.46
N ARG A 117 14.08 13.85 10.13
CA ARG A 117 14.30 12.54 9.48
C ARG A 117 13.15 11.59 9.72
N ALA A 118 12.72 10.92 8.66
CA ALA A 118 11.76 9.81 8.73
C ALA A 118 12.13 8.72 7.74
N SER A 119 11.99 7.45 8.13
CA SER A 119 12.04 6.34 7.17
C SER A 119 10.69 6.25 6.46
N LEU A 120 10.69 6.27 5.13
CA LEU A 120 9.48 6.12 4.33
C LEU A 120 9.13 4.65 4.15
N ILE A 121 10.08 3.88 3.60
CA ILE A 121 9.90 2.45 3.34
C ILE A 121 11.25 1.74 3.30
N SER A 122 11.34 0.56 3.93
CA SER A 122 12.56 -0.24 4.02
C SER A 122 12.51 -1.49 3.13
N GLY A 123 13.65 -2.18 2.98
CA GLY A 123 13.73 -3.43 2.23
C GLY A 123 13.82 -3.27 0.71
N CYS A 124 14.27 -2.10 0.24
CA CYS A 124 14.32 -1.75 -1.18
C CYS A 124 15.42 -2.47 -2.00
N ALA A 125 16.38 -3.13 -1.35
CA ALA A 125 17.56 -3.74 -2.02
C ALA A 125 17.41 -5.24 -2.35
N ALA A 126 16.38 -5.93 -1.83
CA ALA A 126 16.32 -7.40 -1.87
C ALA A 126 15.46 -7.95 -3.04
N GLY A 127 16.11 -8.25 -4.16
CA GLY A 127 15.48 -8.96 -5.29
C GLY A 127 14.27 -8.25 -5.89
N VAL A 128 13.40 -9.00 -6.58
CA VAL A 128 12.19 -8.46 -7.26
C VAL A 128 11.27 -7.75 -6.26
N ASN A 129 11.07 -8.34 -5.07
CA ASN A 129 10.22 -7.75 -4.03
C ASN A 129 10.77 -6.43 -3.50
N GLY A 130 12.10 -6.30 -3.35
CA GLY A 130 12.73 -5.06 -2.90
C GLY A 130 12.57 -3.92 -3.90
N ARG A 131 12.69 -4.20 -5.20
CA ARG A 131 12.47 -3.19 -6.25
C ARG A 131 11.04 -2.61 -6.19
N LYS A 132 10.05 -3.46 -5.95
CA LYS A 132 8.66 -3.03 -5.81
C LYS A 132 8.45 -2.13 -4.58
N GLN A 133 9.17 -2.35 -3.49
CA GLN A 133 9.15 -1.44 -2.34
C GLN A 133 9.74 -0.07 -2.68
N TYR A 134 10.81 -0.03 -3.47
CA TYR A 134 11.39 1.24 -3.94
C TYR A 134 10.37 2.05 -4.76
N TYR A 135 9.68 1.42 -5.72
CA TYR A 135 8.63 2.08 -6.51
C TYR A 135 7.43 2.53 -5.66
N SER A 136 7.05 1.72 -4.66
CA SER A 136 6.00 2.06 -3.70
C SER A 136 6.37 3.29 -2.87
N GLY A 137 7.64 3.41 -2.46
CA GLY A 137 8.15 4.58 -1.75
C GLY A 137 8.03 5.86 -2.57
N TRP A 138 8.38 5.82 -3.86
CA TRP A 138 8.16 6.94 -4.79
C TRP A 138 6.70 7.37 -4.87
N CYS A 139 5.77 6.42 -5.00
CA CYS A 139 4.34 6.72 -5.03
C CYS A 139 3.85 7.36 -3.72
N GLN A 140 4.36 6.91 -2.56
CA GLN A 140 4.03 7.51 -1.26
C GLN A 140 4.58 8.93 -1.13
N PHE A 141 5.80 9.18 -1.61
CA PHE A 141 6.41 10.50 -1.63
C PHE A 141 5.60 11.49 -2.47
N ILE A 142 5.23 11.11 -3.71
CA ILE A 142 4.45 11.98 -4.60
C ILE A 142 3.05 12.24 -4.04
N ARG A 143 2.43 11.24 -3.39
CA ARG A 143 1.16 11.45 -2.69
C ARG A 143 1.27 12.48 -1.57
N ALA A 144 2.34 12.43 -0.78
CA ALA A 144 2.59 13.42 0.26
C ALA A 144 2.86 14.81 -0.31
N ALA A 145 3.66 14.89 -1.39
CA ALA A 145 3.94 16.14 -2.10
C ALA A 145 2.66 16.77 -2.67
N ARG A 146 1.85 15.99 -3.38
CA ARG A 146 0.57 16.42 -3.95
C ARG A 146 -0.37 16.94 -2.86
N ALA A 147 -0.55 16.19 -1.77
CA ALA A 147 -1.40 16.64 -0.66
C ALA A 147 -0.91 17.98 -0.09
N ALA A 148 0.38 18.11 0.19
CA ALA A 148 0.93 19.37 0.71
C ALA A 148 0.75 20.55 -0.27
N ILE A 149 1.07 20.36 -1.56
CA ILE A 149 1.01 21.43 -2.57
C ILE A 149 -0.44 21.85 -2.86
N ILE A 150 -1.39 20.92 -2.90
CA ILE A 150 -2.80 21.22 -3.18
C ILE A 150 -3.48 21.88 -1.97
N ASP A 151 -3.25 21.35 -0.77
CA ASP A 151 -3.85 21.85 0.47
C ASP A 151 -3.24 23.18 0.92
N GLY A 152 -2.02 23.50 0.45
CA GLY A 152 -1.34 24.76 0.70
C GLY A 152 -1.64 25.84 -0.33
N ASP A 153 -1.19 27.06 -0.03
CA ASP A 153 -1.18 28.20 -0.96
C ASP A 153 -0.01 28.10 -1.98
N GLY A 154 0.17 26.91 -2.55
CA GLY A 154 1.18 26.60 -3.55
C GLY A 154 2.35 25.74 -3.04
N GLY A 155 3.37 25.66 -3.90
CA GLY A 155 4.51 24.80 -3.72
C GLY A 155 5.01 24.25 -5.05
N GLU A 156 6.06 23.44 -4.98
CA GLU A 156 6.64 22.79 -6.15
C GLU A 156 7.21 21.43 -5.76
N MET A 157 7.18 20.50 -6.71
CA MET A 157 7.82 19.19 -6.61
C MET A 157 8.86 19.05 -7.71
N TRP A 158 9.96 18.37 -7.40
CA TRP A 158 11.03 18.07 -8.33
C TRP A 158 11.35 16.58 -8.29
N ILE A 159 11.58 16.01 -9.47
CA ILE A 159 12.17 14.69 -9.66
C ILE A 159 13.59 14.92 -10.17
N PHE A 160 14.59 14.48 -9.41
CA PHE A 160 15.98 14.60 -9.83
C PHE A 160 16.40 13.36 -10.62
N PRO A 161 17.19 13.54 -11.69
CA PRO A 161 17.76 12.44 -12.43
C PRO A 161 18.71 11.68 -11.50
N LYS A 162 18.84 10.38 -11.74
CA LYS A 162 19.83 9.60 -11.02
C LYS A 162 21.23 10.00 -11.47
N LEU A 163 22.03 10.51 -10.53
CA LEU A 163 23.46 10.72 -10.76
C LEU A 163 24.19 9.37 -10.74
N ALA A 164 25.27 9.25 -11.51
CA ALA A 164 26.10 8.03 -11.53
C ALA A 164 26.63 7.64 -10.13
N SER A 165 26.80 8.63 -9.24
CA SER A 165 27.22 8.43 -7.84
C SER A 165 26.08 8.00 -6.91
N ASN A 166 24.82 8.23 -7.29
CA ASN A 166 23.66 7.91 -6.44
C ASN A 166 23.29 6.44 -6.58
N GLN A 167 23.21 5.76 -5.44
CA GLN A 167 22.66 4.42 -5.37
C GLN A 167 21.13 4.48 -5.45
N GLY A 168 20.51 3.48 -6.09
CA GLY A 168 19.07 3.46 -6.32
C GLY A 168 18.71 2.88 -7.68
N LEU A 169 17.42 2.84 -7.97
CA LEU A 169 16.89 2.37 -9.25
C LEU A 169 16.55 3.57 -10.13
N ASP A 170 16.83 3.43 -11.42
CA ASP A 170 16.34 4.34 -12.44
C ASP A 170 14.86 4.10 -12.67
N VAL A 171 14.06 5.16 -12.54
CA VAL A 171 12.61 5.09 -12.60
C VAL A 171 12.03 6.18 -13.47
N ASP A 172 10.90 5.87 -14.10
CA ASP A 172 10.02 6.85 -14.70
C ASP A 172 8.77 6.96 -13.81
N ILE A 173 8.31 8.20 -13.62
CA ILE A 173 7.08 8.48 -12.88
C ILE A 173 6.01 8.89 -13.88
N TYR A 174 4.87 8.19 -13.86
CA TYR A 174 3.73 8.54 -14.69
C TYR A 174 2.55 8.95 -13.83
N ILE A 175 1.79 9.94 -14.29
CA ILE A 175 0.50 10.32 -13.75
C ILE A 175 -0.62 9.92 -14.70
N TYR A 176 -1.76 9.59 -14.12
CA TYR A 176 -2.98 9.30 -14.85
C TYR A 176 -3.98 10.45 -14.65
N ASN A 177 -4.56 10.95 -15.75
CA ASN A 177 -5.64 11.94 -15.74
C ASN A 177 -6.80 11.40 -16.58
N GLN A 178 -7.92 11.09 -15.94
CA GLN A 178 -9.10 10.50 -16.57
C GLN A 178 -9.72 11.44 -17.62
N MET A 179 -9.58 12.75 -17.43
CA MET A 179 -10.20 13.78 -18.28
C MET A 179 -9.30 14.22 -19.44
N ALA A 180 -8.02 13.83 -19.45
CA ALA A 180 -7.10 14.19 -20.53
C ALA A 180 -7.34 13.36 -21.81
N GLU A 181 -7.00 13.92 -22.97
CA GLU A 181 -7.01 13.20 -24.24
C GLU A 181 -6.00 12.05 -24.25
N ILE A 182 -4.80 12.34 -23.73
CA ILE A 182 -3.74 11.37 -23.43
C ILE A 182 -3.75 11.17 -21.92
N GLN A 183 -4.29 10.04 -21.47
CA GLN A 183 -4.58 9.83 -20.05
C GLN A 183 -3.35 9.48 -19.22
N THR A 184 -2.22 9.13 -19.85
CA THR A 184 -0.97 8.79 -19.16
C THR A 184 0.12 9.77 -19.58
N MET A 185 0.71 10.46 -18.61
CA MET A 185 1.79 11.42 -18.86
C MET A 185 2.99 11.09 -17.98
N ILE A 186 4.19 11.10 -18.55
CA ILE A 186 5.44 11.01 -17.78
C ILE A 186 5.73 12.36 -17.13
N LEU A 187 6.09 12.34 -15.85
CA LEU A 187 6.53 13.55 -15.15
C LEU A 187 7.97 13.87 -15.55
N PRO A 188 8.25 15.10 -16.02
CA PRO A 188 9.59 15.49 -16.43
C PRO A 188 10.56 15.48 -15.24
N GLU A 189 11.75 14.92 -15.46
CA GLU A 189 12.88 15.11 -14.56
C GLU A 189 13.40 16.55 -14.68
N ASN A 190 14.04 17.06 -13.63
CA ASN A 190 14.72 18.36 -13.64
C ASN A 190 13.85 19.59 -13.95
N LYS A 191 12.53 19.47 -13.80
CA LYS A 191 11.57 20.55 -13.97
C LYS A 191 10.70 20.67 -12.71
N ALA A 192 10.42 21.90 -12.29
CA ALA A 192 9.45 22.16 -11.24
C ALA A 192 8.06 21.71 -11.71
N LEU A 193 7.42 20.86 -10.90
CA LEU A 193 6.04 20.45 -11.04
C LEU A 193 5.21 21.29 -10.08
N LEU A 194 4.28 22.05 -10.62
CA LEU A 194 3.46 22.99 -9.87
C LEU A 194 2.13 22.36 -9.46
N LYS A 195 1.28 23.15 -8.81
CA LYS A 195 -0.03 22.70 -8.34
C LYS A 195 -0.88 22.20 -9.51
N GLU A 196 -0.86 22.89 -10.63
CA GLU A 196 -1.67 22.58 -11.81
C GLU A 196 -1.30 21.23 -12.42
N ASP A 197 -0.01 20.88 -12.41
CA ASP A 197 0.49 19.59 -12.92
C ASP A 197 0.02 18.41 -12.06
N LEU A 198 -0.10 18.62 -10.74
CA LEU A 198 -0.41 17.57 -9.77
C LEU A 198 -1.91 17.45 -9.47
N GLU A 199 -2.65 18.56 -9.55
CA GLU A 199 -4.07 18.63 -9.22
C GLU A 199 -4.92 17.77 -10.16
N VAL A 200 -4.60 17.82 -11.46
CA VAL A 200 -5.31 17.09 -12.53
C VAL A 200 -5.07 15.58 -12.52
N ALA A 201 -4.12 15.08 -11.71
CA ALA A 201 -3.82 13.67 -11.64
C ALA A 201 -4.80 12.93 -10.70
N ASP A 202 -5.34 11.80 -11.18
CA ASP A 202 -6.18 10.86 -10.42
C ASP A 202 -5.39 9.69 -9.83
N ALA A 203 -4.24 9.36 -10.44
CA ALA A 203 -3.32 8.34 -9.94
C ALA A 203 -1.88 8.63 -10.35
N VAL A 204 -0.95 7.94 -9.69
CA VAL A 204 0.49 7.97 -9.99
C VAL A 204 1.03 6.55 -9.99
N THR A 205 2.03 6.31 -10.83
CA THR A 205 2.80 5.06 -10.85
C THR A 205 4.28 5.35 -10.99
N CYS A 206 5.08 4.49 -10.39
CA CYS A 206 6.54 4.47 -10.52
C CYS A 206 6.91 3.15 -11.20
N LEU A 207 7.55 3.26 -12.36
CA LEU A 207 7.97 2.12 -13.19
C LEU A 207 9.50 2.15 -13.35
N PRO A 208 10.14 1.00 -13.71
CA PRO A 208 11.50 1.03 -14.21
C PRO A 208 11.64 2.03 -15.37
N ARG A 209 12.78 2.69 -15.46
CA ARG A 209 13.06 3.65 -16.54
C ARG A 209 12.92 3.00 -17.93
N HIS A 210 12.33 3.75 -18.87
CA HIS A 210 12.02 3.33 -20.23
C HIS A 210 11.07 2.12 -20.32
N SER A 211 10.10 2.05 -19.40
CA SER A 211 9.09 0.99 -19.45
C SER A 211 8.11 1.17 -20.60
N ALA A 212 8.06 0.21 -21.53
CA ALA A 212 7.11 0.15 -22.65
C ALA A 212 5.65 -0.12 -22.23
N VAL A 213 5.33 -0.12 -20.93
CA VAL A 213 4.00 -0.48 -20.40
C VAL A 213 2.90 0.39 -20.98
N PHE A 214 3.20 1.67 -21.22
CA PHE A 214 2.25 2.67 -21.73
C PHE A 214 2.64 3.23 -23.09
N GLU A 215 3.60 2.62 -23.77
CA GLU A 215 3.94 2.98 -25.13
C GLU A 215 2.69 2.82 -26.01
N GLU A 216 2.40 3.84 -26.83
CA GLU A 216 1.25 3.91 -27.75
C GLU A 216 -0.15 3.99 -27.10
N VAL A 217 -0.28 3.91 -25.78
CA VAL A 217 -1.59 3.91 -25.12
C VAL A 217 -2.08 5.33 -24.83
N LYS A 218 -2.92 5.87 -25.72
CA LYS A 218 -3.57 7.18 -25.51
C LYS A 218 -4.64 7.16 -24.42
N LYS A 219 -5.48 6.12 -24.39
CA LYS A 219 -6.62 6.01 -23.46
C LYS A 219 -6.69 4.61 -22.84
N MET A 220 -6.90 4.55 -21.53
CA MET A 220 -7.07 3.32 -20.78
C MET A 220 -7.97 3.56 -19.57
N GLU A 221 -8.87 2.63 -19.27
CA GLU A 221 -9.67 2.69 -18.04
C GLU A 221 -8.77 2.61 -16.80
N ILE A 222 -9.07 3.40 -15.75
CA ILE A 222 -8.18 3.61 -14.61
C ILE A 222 -7.83 2.31 -13.88
N ASN A 223 -8.77 1.39 -13.68
CA ASN A 223 -8.47 0.13 -12.99
C ASN A 223 -7.56 -0.76 -13.83
N LYS A 224 -7.77 -0.83 -15.15
CA LYS A 224 -6.83 -1.49 -16.07
C LYS A 224 -5.44 -0.85 -16.02
N TRP A 225 -5.38 0.48 -16.00
CA TRP A 225 -4.12 1.23 -15.89
C TRP A 225 -3.37 0.87 -14.60
N LEU A 226 -4.07 0.89 -13.47
CA LEU A 226 -3.53 0.53 -12.17
C LEU A 226 -3.02 -0.92 -12.14
N VAL A 227 -3.78 -1.88 -12.66
CA VAL A 227 -3.37 -3.30 -12.70
C VAL A 227 -2.13 -3.47 -13.57
N ARG A 228 -2.11 -2.89 -14.78
CA ARG A 228 -1.00 -3.04 -15.73
C ARG A 228 0.29 -2.44 -15.16
N ALA A 229 0.22 -1.22 -14.62
CA ALA A 229 1.38 -0.60 -13.97
C ALA A 229 1.85 -1.36 -12.73
N ASN A 230 0.94 -1.81 -11.86
CA ASN A 230 1.30 -2.51 -10.63
C ASN A 230 1.94 -3.89 -10.88
N ASN A 231 1.72 -4.49 -12.05
CA ASN A 231 2.41 -5.74 -12.44
C ASN A 231 3.91 -5.53 -12.69
N VAL A 232 4.32 -4.32 -13.09
CA VAL A 232 5.72 -3.99 -13.43
C VAL A 232 6.39 -3.18 -12.32
N GLY A 233 5.66 -2.20 -11.76
CA GLY A 233 6.15 -1.28 -10.75
C GLY A 233 5.25 -1.20 -9.53
N ALA A 234 4.90 0.02 -9.13
CA ALA A 234 3.94 0.28 -8.06
C ALA A 234 3.03 1.45 -8.43
N THR A 235 1.79 1.38 -7.96
CA THR A 235 0.75 2.38 -8.27
C THR A 235 0.13 2.94 -7.01
N SER A 236 -0.38 4.17 -7.10
CA SER A 236 -1.16 4.83 -6.08
C SER A 236 -2.28 5.63 -6.71
N ARG A 237 -3.52 5.38 -6.29
CA ARG A 237 -4.64 6.26 -6.61
C ARG A 237 -4.64 7.47 -5.68
N PHE A 238 -4.90 8.65 -6.22
CA PHE A 238 -5.29 9.80 -5.41
C PHE A 238 -6.77 9.63 -5.12
N THR A 239 -7.10 9.30 -3.87
CA THR A 239 -8.49 9.41 -3.43
C THR A 239 -8.82 10.89 -3.47
N VAL A 240 -9.78 11.29 -4.30
CA VAL A 240 -10.47 12.58 -4.12
C VAL A 240 -10.88 12.56 -2.66
N ALA A 241 -10.29 13.41 -1.84
CA ALA A 241 -10.71 13.54 -0.47
C ALA A 241 -12.18 13.95 -0.56
N ALA A 242 -13.10 13.00 -0.37
CA ALA A 242 -14.49 13.32 -0.14
C ALA A 242 -14.45 14.30 1.03
N VAL A 243 -14.75 15.57 0.74
CA VAL A 243 -14.67 16.74 1.63
C VAL A 243 -14.83 16.31 3.09
N ALA A 244 -13.71 15.95 3.72
CA ALA A 244 -13.71 15.46 5.08
C ALA A 244 -13.61 16.72 5.92
N GLY A 245 -14.68 17.02 6.66
CA GLY A 245 -14.70 18.11 7.62
C GLY A 245 -13.47 18.06 8.54
N PRO A 246 -13.10 19.21 9.15
CA PRO A 246 -11.87 19.35 9.89
C PRO A 246 -11.73 18.24 10.93
N SER A 247 -10.67 17.46 10.78
CA SER A 247 -10.26 16.39 11.68
C SER A 247 -10.19 16.90 13.12
N SER A 248 -11.16 16.51 13.93
CA SER A 248 -11.20 16.76 15.37
C SER A 248 -10.24 15.81 16.12
N ALA A 249 -9.02 16.28 16.36
CA ALA A 249 -8.07 15.85 17.40
C ALA A 249 -7.01 16.96 17.46
N GLU A 250 -6.65 17.63 18.56
CA GLU A 250 -6.61 17.25 19.97
C GLU A 250 -6.88 18.51 20.84
N LYS A 251 -7.56 18.34 21.98
CA LYS A 251 -7.64 19.37 23.03
C LYS A 251 -6.35 19.35 23.84
N ASP A 252 -5.74 20.51 23.98
CA ASP A 252 -4.63 20.80 24.88
C ASP A 252 -4.93 20.38 26.33
N GLN A 253 -3.98 19.70 26.95
CA GLN A 253 -3.79 19.72 28.40
C GLN A 253 -2.40 20.28 28.70
N ASN A 254 -2.35 21.59 28.91
CA ASN A 254 -1.28 22.25 29.65
C ASN A 254 -1.58 22.12 31.15
N GLY A 255 -0.63 21.57 31.90
CA GLY A 255 -0.70 21.43 33.36
C GLY A 255 0.68 21.19 33.94
N ASP A 256 1.44 22.27 34.05
CA ASP A 256 2.70 22.40 34.79
C ASP A 256 2.45 22.41 36.30
N GLY A 257 3.40 21.92 37.11
CA GLY A 257 3.44 22.21 38.56
C GLY A 257 3.67 21.04 39.54
N SER A 258 4.95 20.73 39.77
CA SER A 258 5.61 20.71 41.10
C SER A 258 4.99 19.97 42.33
N SER A 259 5.76 18.99 42.81
CA SER A 259 6.15 18.68 44.21
C SER A 259 5.11 18.46 45.33
N GLY A 260 5.27 17.37 46.09
CA GLY A 260 4.99 17.37 47.54
C GLY A 260 4.42 16.08 48.13
N ARG A 261 5.22 15.38 48.94
CA ARG A 261 4.79 14.34 49.89
C ARG A 261 3.78 14.89 50.90
N SER A 262 2.69 14.18 51.17
CA SER A 262 2.23 13.75 52.51
C SER A 262 0.80 13.16 52.48
N SER A 263 0.62 12.01 53.13
CA SER A 263 -0.67 11.57 53.70
C SER A 263 -0.75 12.08 55.16
N PRO A 264 -1.87 11.97 55.94
CA PRO A 264 -3.17 11.36 55.64
C PRO A 264 -4.43 12.14 56.16
N SER A 265 -5.60 11.58 55.83
CA SER A 265 -6.84 11.50 56.64
C SER A 265 -8.06 12.38 56.29
N ASN A 266 -9.21 11.69 56.38
CA ASN A 266 -10.56 12.10 56.79
C ASN A 266 -11.61 12.64 55.80
N TYR A 267 -12.64 11.78 55.66
CA TYR A 267 -14.10 12.03 55.67
C TYR A 267 -14.72 12.99 54.65
N GLY A 268 -15.58 12.41 53.80
CA GLY A 268 -16.58 13.13 53.01
C GLY A 268 -17.33 12.16 52.10
N GLY A 269 -18.29 11.43 52.67
CA GLY A 269 -19.11 10.46 51.92
C GLY A 269 -19.98 11.14 50.88
N VAL A 270 -19.82 10.71 49.62
CA VAL A 270 -20.82 10.85 48.57
C VAL A 270 -21.31 9.45 48.26
N VAL A 271 -22.58 9.20 48.58
CA VAL A 271 -23.28 7.97 48.23
C VAL A 271 -23.49 8.01 46.72
N GLU A 272 -22.56 7.43 45.96
CA GLU A 272 -22.80 7.09 44.57
C GLU A 272 -23.85 5.98 44.54
N LYS A 273 -24.99 6.31 43.93
CA LYS A 273 -26.05 5.39 43.57
C LYS A 273 -25.44 4.33 42.66
N LYS A 274 -25.21 3.15 43.23
CA LYS A 274 -24.86 1.93 42.51
C LYS A 274 -26.10 1.54 41.71
N GLU A 275 -26.18 2.01 40.47
CA GLU A 275 -27.19 1.53 39.54
C GLU A 275 -26.94 0.04 39.32
N ASP A 276 -27.95 -0.76 39.69
CA ASP A 276 -28.02 -2.18 39.42
C ASP A 276 -27.96 -2.39 37.90
N LEU A 277 -26.77 -2.75 37.42
CA LEU A 277 -26.59 -3.43 36.14
C LEU A 277 -27.22 -4.83 36.27
N SER A 278 -28.55 -4.86 36.18
CA SER A 278 -29.37 -6.05 36.08
C SER A 278 -28.88 -6.93 34.92
N GLU A 279 -28.51 -8.17 35.26
CA GLU A 279 -28.52 -9.36 34.40
C GLU A 279 -28.21 -9.12 32.92
N ILE A 280 -26.94 -8.84 32.61
CA ILE A 280 -26.40 -9.26 31.32
C ILE A 280 -26.32 -10.78 31.39
N GLU A 281 -27.18 -11.49 30.65
CA GLU A 281 -27.12 -12.93 30.44
C GLU A 281 -25.65 -13.36 30.31
N LYS A 282 -25.21 -14.22 31.23
CA LYS A 282 -23.84 -14.72 31.19
C LYS A 282 -23.62 -15.36 29.83
N PRO A 283 -22.65 -14.87 29.02
CA PRO A 283 -22.40 -15.46 27.73
C PRO A 283 -22.04 -16.94 27.92
N PRO A 284 -22.55 -17.86 27.08
CA PRO A 284 -22.63 -19.30 27.36
C PRO A 284 -21.31 -20.05 27.63
N HIS A 285 -20.14 -19.38 27.57
CA HIS A 285 -18.82 -20.02 27.52
C HIS A 285 -17.84 -19.52 28.61
N GLU A 286 -18.32 -19.14 29.80
CA GLU A 286 -17.45 -18.59 30.86
C GLU A 286 -16.33 -19.55 31.36
N GLU A 287 -16.43 -20.84 31.08
CA GLU A 287 -15.52 -21.87 31.58
C GLU A 287 -14.76 -22.64 30.48
N GLU A 288 -14.88 -22.22 29.23
CA GLU A 288 -14.35 -23.02 28.12
C GLU A 288 -12.86 -22.80 27.85
N LYS A 289 -12.14 -23.92 27.85
CA LYS A 289 -10.74 -24.01 27.43
C LYS A 289 -10.64 -23.81 25.93
N GLY A 290 -9.93 -22.77 25.50
CA GLY A 290 -9.81 -22.45 24.08
C GLY A 290 -8.72 -21.42 23.78
N CYS A 291 -8.87 -20.77 22.64
CA CYS A 291 -8.00 -19.70 22.16
C CYS A 291 -8.80 -18.41 22.01
N TYR A 292 -8.28 -17.35 22.61
CA TYR A 292 -8.89 -16.03 22.61
C TYR A 292 -8.07 -15.11 21.70
N LEU A 293 -8.76 -14.34 20.86
CA LEU A 293 -8.14 -13.28 20.05
C LEU A 293 -8.18 -11.98 20.85
N LEU A 294 -7.03 -11.35 21.04
CA LEU A 294 -6.91 -10.06 21.71
C LEU A 294 -6.27 -9.03 20.79
N TYR A 295 -6.72 -7.79 20.93
CA TYR A 295 -6.04 -6.63 20.38
C TYR A 295 -5.27 -5.90 21.49
N ASP A 296 -3.96 -5.79 21.32
CA ASP A 296 -3.08 -4.99 22.17
C ASP A 296 -2.94 -3.61 21.54
N ALA A 297 -3.57 -2.61 22.16
CA ALA A 297 -3.58 -1.24 21.67
C ALA A 297 -2.19 -0.58 21.77
N ASP A 298 -1.49 -0.82 22.87
CA ASP A 298 -0.20 -0.20 23.16
C ASP A 298 0.87 -0.66 22.16
N ALA A 299 0.86 -1.96 21.87
CA ALA A 299 1.78 -2.54 20.89
C ALA A 299 1.18 -2.67 19.48
N CYS A 300 -0.05 -2.21 19.28
CA CYS A 300 -0.76 -2.19 18.01
C CYS A 300 -0.72 -3.55 17.28
N LYS A 301 -1.07 -4.63 17.98
CA LYS A 301 -0.96 -6.00 17.45
C LYS A 301 -2.10 -6.92 17.87
N LEU A 302 -2.37 -7.93 17.07
CA LEU A 302 -3.26 -9.03 17.43
C LEU A 302 -2.46 -10.18 18.04
N LYS A 303 -3.01 -10.78 19.10
CA LYS A 303 -2.42 -11.90 19.81
C LYS A 303 -3.44 -13.00 20.03
N LEU A 304 -2.96 -14.23 20.01
CA LEU A 304 -3.65 -15.39 20.51
C LEU A 304 -3.29 -15.60 21.99
N GLN A 305 -4.30 -15.84 22.81
CA GLN A 305 -4.13 -16.28 24.20
C GLN A 305 -4.85 -17.61 24.36
N TYR A 306 -4.10 -18.69 24.46
CA TYR A 306 -4.62 -19.99 24.87
C TYR A 306 -4.81 -19.98 26.37
N SER A 307 -6.02 -20.28 26.81
CA SER A 307 -6.37 -20.25 28.24
C SER A 307 -7.35 -21.36 28.59
N LYS A 308 -7.23 -21.86 29.82
CA LYS A 308 -8.19 -22.80 30.42
C LYS A 308 -9.37 -22.09 31.07
N THR A 309 -9.29 -20.77 31.18
CA THR A 309 -10.31 -19.89 31.78
C THR A 309 -10.58 -18.72 30.85
N ARG A 310 -11.73 -18.06 31.04
CA ARG A 310 -12.11 -16.89 30.26
C ARG A 310 -11.05 -15.79 30.31
N VAL A 311 -10.71 -15.25 29.14
CA VAL A 311 -9.85 -14.08 28.99
C VAL A 311 -10.71 -12.83 28.83
N ARG A 312 -10.51 -11.84 29.71
CA ARG A 312 -11.21 -10.56 29.63
C ARG A 312 -10.76 -9.80 28.40
N ASP A 313 -11.69 -9.08 27.78
CA ASP A 313 -11.45 -8.17 26.64
C ASP A 313 -10.91 -8.85 25.37
N ALA A 314 -11.11 -10.16 25.25
CA ALA A 314 -11.03 -10.83 23.96
C ALA A 314 -12.07 -10.26 22.99
N ILE A 315 -11.73 -10.23 21.71
CA ILE A 315 -12.62 -9.83 20.62
C ILE A 315 -13.16 -11.04 19.85
N GLY A 316 -12.53 -12.20 19.98
CA GLY A 316 -13.00 -13.46 19.41
C GLY A 316 -12.54 -14.65 20.22
N PHE A 317 -13.19 -15.79 20.01
CA PHE A 317 -12.89 -17.05 20.70
C PHE A 317 -13.13 -18.26 19.80
N TYR A 318 -12.33 -19.30 19.97
CA TYR A 318 -12.67 -20.64 19.49
C TYR A 318 -12.20 -21.70 20.50
N HIS A 319 -12.88 -22.84 20.52
CA HIS A 319 -12.43 -24.06 21.18
C HIS A 319 -12.21 -25.17 20.16
N ALA A 320 -11.57 -26.28 20.56
CA ALA A 320 -11.43 -27.40 19.64
C ALA A 320 -12.79 -28.03 19.35
N GLY A 321 -13.01 -28.44 18.10
CA GLY A 321 -14.18 -29.19 17.68
C GLY A 321 -14.20 -30.61 18.22
N GLU A 322 -15.28 -31.32 17.91
CA GLU A 322 -15.43 -32.73 18.27
C GLU A 322 -14.25 -33.56 17.71
N GLY A 323 -13.73 -34.47 18.54
CA GLY A 323 -12.58 -35.30 18.22
C GLY A 323 -11.22 -34.58 18.17
N HIS A 324 -11.18 -33.27 18.38
CA HIS A 324 -9.96 -32.46 18.34
C HIS A 324 -9.58 -31.96 19.73
N THR A 325 -8.29 -31.72 19.96
CA THR A 325 -7.82 -31.10 21.20
C THR A 325 -6.73 -30.08 20.91
N ILE A 326 -6.77 -28.94 21.62
CA ILE A 326 -5.65 -27.99 21.60
C ILE A 326 -4.49 -28.63 22.38
N ARG A 327 -3.34 -28.76 21.72
CA ARG A 327 -2.13 -29.37 22.30
C ARG A 327 -1.76 -28.68 23.62
N GLY A 328 -1.49 -29.46 24.66
CA GLY A 328 -1.25 -28.96 26.02
C GLY A 328 -0.17 -27.87 26.12
N PHE A 329 0.91 -27.98 25.32
CA PHE A 329 1.99 -26.99 25.33
C PHE A 329 1.54 -25.60 24.88
N LYS A 330 0.47 -25.46 24.09
CA LYS A 330 -0.04 -24.15 23.66
C LYS A 330 -0.54 -23.32 24.85
N PHE A 331 -0.94 -23.95 25.96
CA PHE A 331 -1.37 -23.27 27.17
C PHE A 331 -0.21 -22.87 28.10
N THR A 332 0.93 -23.57 28.01
CA THR A 332 2.06 -23.37 28.93
C THR A 332 3.19 -22.56 28.30
N LYS A 333 3.47 -22.79 27.00
CA LYS A 333 4.51 -22.05 26.26
C LYS A 333 4.14 -20.57 26.21
N ASN A 334 5.08 -19.71 26.61
CA ASN A 334 4.89 -18.25 26.69
C ASN A 334 3.62 -17.84 27.46
N PHE A 335 3.24 -18.60 28.49
CA PHE A 335 2.00 -18.37 29.25
C PHE A 335 0.76 -18.35 28.35
N GLY A 336 0.75 -19.18 27.31
CA GLY A 336 -0.33 -19.27 26.35
C GLY A 336 -0.39 -18.13 25.34
N ARG A 337 0.62 -17.27 25.27
CA ARG A 337 0.63 -16.11 24.36
C ARG A 337 1.37 -16.42 23.06
N GLU A 338 0.75 -16.06 21.96
CA GLU A 338 1.33 -16.13 20.62
C GLU A 338 0.97 -14.85 19.87
N GLU A 339 1.96 -14.18 19.29
CA GLU A 339 1.73 -13.00 18.46
C GLU A 339 1.23 -13.46 17.09
N LEU A 340 0.11 -12.90 16.63
CA LEU A 340 -0.51 -13.28 15.37
C LEU A 340 -0.08 -12.35 14.24
N THR A 341 -0.23 -11.04 14.43
CA THR A 341 0.22 -10.03 13.48
C THR A 341 0.45 -8.69 14.18
N SER A 342 1.41 -7.90 13.70
CA SER A 342 1.80 -6.61 14.26
C SER A 342 1.43 -5.45 13.34
N ASN A 343 1.68 -4.21 13.78
CA ASN A 343 1.46 -2.99 13.01
C ASN A 343 0.00 -2.80 12.56
N CYS A 344 -0.96 -3.09 13.44
CA CYS A 344 -2.40 -3.00 13.18
C CYS A 344 -2.98 -1.56 13.29
N SER A 345 -2.19 -0.59 13.77
CA SER A 345 -2.64 0.81 13.98
C SER A 345 -2.34 1.76 12.82
N GLY A 346 -1.47 1.36 11.88
CA GLY A 346 -0.91 2.27 10.87
C GLY A 346 -1.77 2.47 9.62
N GLY A 347 -2.76 3.37 9.67
CA GLY A 347 -3.50 3.83 8.48
C GLY A 347 -4.15 2.69 7.68
N VAL A 348 -4.18 2.79 6.34
CA VAL A 348 -4.77 1.76 5.47
C VAL A 348 -4.07 0.40 5.61
N ALA A 349 -2.74 0.39 5.66
CA ALA A 349 -1.96 -0.84 5.77
C ALA A 349 -2.20 -1.55 7.12
N GLY A 350 -2.23 -0.81 8.22
CA GLY A 350 -2.48 -1.36 9.54
C GLY A 350 -3.89 -1.91 9.72
N ARG A 351 -4.90 -1.24 9.17
CA ARG A 351 -6.26 -1.79 9.12
C ARG A 351 -6.31 -3.12 8.36
N LYS A 352 -5.63 -3.21 7.20
CA LYS A 352 -5.51 -4.49 6.47
C LYS A 352 -4.80 -5.58 7.28
N ASN A 353 -3.75 -5.24 8.04
CA ASN A 353 -3.09 -6.20 8.93
C ASN A 353 -4.05 -6.71 10.01
N PHE A 354 -4.87 -5.84 10.59
CA PHE A 354 -5.90 -6.22 11.56
C PHE A 354 -6.90 -7.22 10.97
N TYR A 355 -7.43 -6.95 9.77
CA TYR A 355 -8.36 -7.87 9.08
C TYR A 355 -7.69 -9.20 8.68
N SER A 356 -6.44 -9.14 8.24
CA SER A 356 -5.63 -10.33 7.93
C SER A 356 -5.39 -11.19 9.17
N GLY A 357 -5.14 -10.58 10.34
CA GLY A 357 -5.01 -11.29 11.60
C GLY A 357 -6.29 -12.05 11.98
N TRP A 358 -7.47 -11.45 11.78
CA TRP A 358 -8.73 -12.16 11.93
C TRP A 358 -8.88 -13.37 10.99
N CYS A 359 -8.45 -13.24 9.73
CA CYS A 359 -8.45 -14.38 8.80
C CYS A 359 -7.55 -15.53 9.30
N GLN A 360 -6.37 -15.20 9.85
CA GLN A 360 -5.45 -16.19 10.44
C GLN A 360 -6.05 -16.85 11.69
N PHE A 361 -6.76 -16.09 12.51
CA PHE A 361 -7.46 -16.61 13.69
C PHE A 361 -8.51 -17.64 13.30
N VAL A 362 -9.36 -17.33 12.32
CA VAL A 362 -10.38 -18.29 11.84
C VAL A 362 -9.76 -19.50 11.17
N ARG A 363 -8.64 -19.33 10.44
CA ARG A 363 -7.86 -20.47 9.91
C ARG A 363 -7.39 -21.41 11.02
N ALA A 364 -6.89 -20.85 12.13
CA ALA A 364 -6.43 -21.64 13.28
C ALA A 364 -7.57 -22.41 13.95
N ALA A 365 -8.77 -21.80 14.02
CA ALA A 365 -9.98 -22.47 14.49
C ALA A 365 -10.41 -23.61 13.55
N LYS A 366 -10.41 -23.37 12.23
CA LYS A 366 -10.77 -24.35 11.19
C LYS A 366 -9.88 -25.58 11.26
N ALA A 367 -8.57 -25.39 11.47
CA ALA A 367 -7.61 -26.49 11.59
C ALA A 367 -7.87 -27.44 12.77
N LEU A 368 -8.74 -27.04 13.70
CA LEU A 368 -9.17 -27.84 14.86
C LEU A 368 -10.66 -28.17 14.83
N ASN A 369 -11.32 -27.95 13.68
CA ASN A 369 -12.76 -28.08 13.50
C ASN A 369 -13.59 -27.33 14.55
N GLY A 370 -13.03 -26.24 15.08
CA GLY A 370 -13.59 -25.48 16.18
C GLY A 370 -14.57 -24.42 15.72
N PRO A 371 -15.73 -24.24 16.39
CA PRO A 371 -16.59 -23.09 16.12
C PRO A 371 -15.89 -21.79 16.52
N VAL A 372 -16.23 -20.70 15.82
CA VAL A 372 -15.72 -19.36 16.10
C VAL A 372 -16.83 -18.50 16.68
N TYR A 373 -16.48 -17.72 17.69
CA TYR A 373 -17.31 -16.70 18.30
C TYR A 373 -16.69 -15.33 18.03
N ILE A 374 -17.51 -14.38 17.60
CA ILE A 374 -17.17 -12.97 17.58
C ILE A 374 -17.78 -12.34 18.82
N TYR A 375 -16.98 -11.72 19.67
CA TYR A 375 -17.53 -11.02 20.82
C TYR A 375 -17.95 -9.60 20.43
N PRO A 376 -19.16 -9.15 20.86
CA PRO A 376 -19.57 -7.78 20.68
C PRO A 376 -18.52 -6.82 21.27
N ARG A 377 -18.11 -5.85 20.48
CA ARG A 377 -17.12 -4.86 20.91
C ARG A 377 -17.76 -3.94 21.96
N LYS A 378 -17.10 -3.80 23.12
CA LYS A 378 -17.50 -2.81 24.13
C LYS A 378 -17.08 -1.40 23.68
N GLU A 379 -17.83 -0.38 24.09
CA GLU A 379 -17.59 1.02 23.69
C GLU A 379 -16.15 1.49 23.94
N ASN A 380 -15.57 1.10 25.07
CA ASN A 380 -14.21 1.48 25.46
C ASN A 380 -13.12 0.46 25.09
N GLN A 381 -13.46 -0.59 24.34
CA GLN A 381 -12.49 -1.61 23.95
C GLN A 381 -11.71 -1.15 22.71
N PRO A 382 -10.37 -1.16 22.74
CA PRO A 382 -9.56 -0.78 21.59
C PRO A 382 -9.67 -1.82 20.47
N GLY A 383 -9.46 -1.38 19.23
CA GLY A 383 -9.51 -2.23 18.04
C GLY A 383 -10.55 -1.75 17.03
N LEU A 384 -10.64 -2.46 15.91
CA LEU A 384 -11.59 -2.15 14.83
C LEU A 384 -12.82 -3.04 14.95
N ALA A 385 -13.99 -2.46 14.72
CA ALA A 385 -15.21 -3.23 14.53
C ALA A 385 -15.20 -3.87 13.14
N VAL A 386 -15.55 -5.15 13.07
CA VAL A 386 -15.48 -5.94 11.84
C VAL A 386 -16.77 -6.71 11.60
N ASP A 387 -17.08 -6.92 10.32
CA ASP A 387 -18.00 -7.95 9.87
C ASP A 387 -17.20 -9.09 9.25
N ILE A 388 -17.54 -10.33 9.59
CA ILE A 388 -16.90 -11.53 9.05
C ILE A 388 -17.90 -12.25 8.16
N TYR A 389 -17.49 -12.54 6.93
CA TYR A 389 -18.26 -13.31 5.97
C TYR A 389 -17.52 -14.60 5.64
N VAL A 390 -18.25 -15.69 5.50
CA VAL A 390 -17.72 -16.97 5.01
C VAL A 390 -18.34 -17.34 3.68
N TYR A 391 -17.56 -18.04 2.87
CA TYR A 391 -17.99 -18.50 1.56
C TYR A 391 -18.10 -20.03 1.53
N TYR A 392 -19.17 -20.52 0.90
CA TYR A 392 -19.42 -21.94 0.62
C TYR A 392 -19.48 -22.14 -0.89
N LYS A 393 -18.64 -23.02 -1.41
CA LYS A 393 -18.57 -23.37 -2.84
C LYS A 393 -19.74 -24.22 -3.28
N ASP A 394 -20.23 -25.09 -2.39
CA ASP A 394 -21.40 -25.94 -2.59
C ASP A 394 -22.41 -25.68 -1.46
N PRO A 395 -23.27 -24.65 -1.60
CA PRO A 395 -24.24 -24.32 -0.56
C PRO A 395 -25.31 -25.41 -0.39
N ASP A 396 -25.66 -26.13 -1.46
CA ASP A 396 -26.65 -27.21 -1.44
C ASP A 396 -26.13 -28.45 -0.71
N GLY A 397 -24.82 -28.66 -0.70
CA GLY A 397 -24.14 -29.69 0.08
C GLY A 397 -24.14 -29.47 1.60
N GLN A 398 -24.71 -28.37 2.10
CA GLN A 398 -24.76 -28.03 3.53
C GLN A 398 -26.21 -27.86 4.04
N PRO A 399 -27.05 -28.91 4.01
CA PRO A 399 -28.48 -28.81 4.34
C PRO A 399 -28.73 -28.30 5.78
N GLN A 400 -27.77 -28.49 6.68
CA GLN A 400 -27.86 -28.07 8.07
C GLN A 400 -27.71 -26.54 8.28
N LEU A 401 -27.24 -25.80 7.27
CA LEU A 401 -27.02 -24.35 7.37
C LEU A 401 -28.15 -23.50 6.77
N ASN A 402 -29.15 -24.13 6.14
CA ASN A 402 -30.29 -23.46 5.49
C ASN A 402 -29.89 -22.19 4.70
N LEU A 403 -29.02 -22.34 3.72
CA LEU A 403 -28.40 -21.22 3.03
C LEU A 403 -29.33 -20.48 2.06
N ASP A 404 -30.50 -21.02 1.72
CA ASP A 404 -31.42 -20.48 0.70
C ASP A 404 -30.74 -20.16 -0.64
N GLY A 405 -29.70 -20.95 -0.98
CA GLY A 405 -28.87 -20.78 -2.18
C GLY A 405 -27.80 -19.70 -2.08
N ASN A 406 -27.61 -19.07 -0.91
CA ASN A 406 -26.58 -18.07 -0.69
C ASN A 406 -25.20 -18.72 -0.52
N CYS A 407 -24.24 -18.34 -1.36
CA CYS A 407 -22.85 -18.79 -1.24
C CYS A 407 -22.08 -18.05 -0.13
N SER A 408 -22.69 -17.08 0.56
CA SER A 408 -22.03 -16.27 1.58
C SER A 408 -22.92 -16.00 2.78
N ILE A 409 -22.36 -16.15 3.98
CA ILE A 409 -23.04 -15.88 5.25
C ILE A 409 -22.20 -14.92 6.08
N LYS A 410 -22.86 -13.96 6.71
CA LYS A 410 -22.27 -13.09 7.73
C LYS A 410 -22.32 -13.75 9.10
N PHE A 411 -21.23 -13.73 9.85
CA PHE A 411 -21.23 -14.15 11.25
C PHE A 411 -22.03 -13.19 12.12
N GLU A 412 -22.81 -13.76 13.04
CA GLU A 412 -23.53 -13.01 14.06
C GLU A 412 -22.66 -12.88 15.33
N GLU A 413 -22.64 -11.68 15.90
CA GLU A 413 -21.90 -11.45 17.15
C GLU A 413 -22.55 -12.23 18.30
N GLY A 414 -21.74 -12.91 19.11
CA GLY A 414 -22.18 -13.72 20.24
C GLY A 414 -22.66 -15.13 19.89
N VAL A 415 -22.79 -15.47 18.60
CA VAL A 415 -23.29 -16.78 18.14
C VAL A 415 -22.14 -17.67 17.66
N ALA A 416 -22.19 -18.95 18.03
CA ALA A 416 -21.24 -19.95 17.57
C ALA A 416 -21.38 -20.15 16.05
N CYS A 417 -20.33 -19.83 15.30
CA CYS A 417 -20.31 -20.03 13.85
C CYS A 417 -19.51 -21.30 13.51
N ASN A 418 -20.17 -22.25 12.83
CA ASN A 418 -19.51 -23.46 12.34
C ASN A 418 -18.73 -23.15 11.05
N ILE A 419 -17.42 -23.43 11.07
CA ILE A 419 -16.48 -23.11 9.99
C ILE A 419 -15.84 -24.35 9.35
N ASN A 420 -16.33 -25.55 9.66
CA ASN A 420 -15.69 -26.78 9.21
C ASN A 420 -15.73 -26.91 7.68
N ASN A 421 -16.82 -26.47 7.07
CA ASN A 421 -17.07 -26.64 5.63
C ASN A 421 -17.01 -25.35 4.81
N ILE A 422 -16.38 -24.29 5.33
CA ILE A 422 -16.20 -23.04 4.57
C ILE A 422 -15.01 -23.17 3.62
N ASP A 423 -15.11 -22.62 2.41
CA ASP A 423 -14.04 -22.57 1.42
C ASP A 423 -13.26 -21.24 1.47
N GLY A 424 -13.85 -20.21 2.08
CA GLY A 424 -13.24 -18.89 2.18
C GLY A 424 -13.79 -18.07 3.33
N ILE A 425 -13.01 -17.06 3.72
CA ILE A 425 -13.39 -16.03 4.69
C ILE A 425 -12.99 -14.65 4.18
N ALA A 426 -13.84 -13.65 4.45
CA ALA A 426 -13.60 -12.24 4.26
C ALA A 426 -13.84 -11.52 5.58
N VAL A 427 -12.92 -10.65 5.97
CA VAL A 427 -13.01 -9.82 7.17
C VAL A 427 -12.97 -8.37 6.73
N LEU A 428 -14.04 -7.65 7.01
CA LEU A 428 -14.32 -6.33 6.47
C LEU A 428 -14.58 -5.34 7.61
N PRO A 429 -14.47 -4.03 7.37
CA PRO A 429 -14.99 -3.03 8.31
C PRO A 429 -16.48 -3.29 8.61
N LYS A 430 -16.89 -3.07 9.86
CA LYS A 430 -18.30 -3.22 10.25
C LYS A 430 -19.19 -2.33 9.38
N HIS A 431 -20.34 -2.87 8.96
CA HIS A 431 -21.31 -2.22 8.07
C HIS A 431 -20.80 -1.95 6.65
N ALA A 432 -19.69 -2.58 6.22
CA ALA A 432 -19.32 -2.57 4.82
C ALA A 432 -20.42 -3.27 4.00
N GLU A 433 -20.90 -2.60 2.95
CA GLU A 433 -21.81 -3.21 1.97
C GLU A 433 -21.05 -4.32 1.25
N PHE A 434 -21.37 -5.56 1.60
CA PHE A 434 -20.71 -6.74 1.06
C PHE A 434 -21.71 -7.86 0.84
N PHE A 435 -22.11 -8.04 -0.41
CA PHE A 435 -22.84 -9.19 -0.96
C PHE A 435 -24.07 -9.69 -0.19
N SER A 436 -24.75 -8.83 0.57
CA SER A 436 -26.02 -9.18 1.22
C SER A 436 -27.13 -9.54 0.22
N GLU A 437 -27.00 -9.12 -1.05
CA GLU A 437 -28.03 -9.30 -2.09
C GLU A 437 -27.66 -10.31 -3.19
N ILE A 438 -26.41 -10.79 -3.23
CA ILE A 438 -25.95 -11.68 -4.32
C ILE A 438 -25.98 -13.12 -3.83
N LYS A 439 -26.99 -13.89 -4.29
CA LYS A 439 -27.15 -15.30 -3.94
C LYS A 439 -25.95 -16.16 -4.38
N THR A 440 -25.47 -15.96 -5.60
CA THR A 440 -24.41 -16.77 -6.19
C THR A 440 -23.31 -15.90 -6.78
N MET A 441 -22.06 -16.16 -6.45
CA MET A 441 -20.91 -15.50 -7.03
C MET A 441 -19.72 -16.45 -7.11
N ASP A 442 -18.89 -16.28 -8.14
CA ASP A 442 -17.63 -17.02 -8.26
C ASP A 442 -16.67 -16.70 -7.10
N MET A 443 -16.05 -17.72 -6.53
CA MET A 443 -15.11 -17.61 -5.41
C MET A 443 -13.96 -16.64 -5.67
N ASN A 444 -13.36 -16.62 -6.86
CA ASN A 444 -12.26 -15.71 -7.17
C ASN A 444 -12.75 -14.26 -7.11
N ARG A 445 -13.92 -13.98 -7.68
CA ARG A 445 -14.53 -12.65 -7.62
C ARG A 445 -14.85 -12.26 -6.18
N TRP A 446 -15.43 -13.17 -5.40
CA TRP A 446 -15.71 -12.96 -3.97
C TRP A 446 -14.45 -12.58 -3.20
N MET A 447 -13.36 -13.33 -3.42
CA MET A 447 -12.07 -13.09 -2.79
C MET A 447 -11.45 -11.75 -3.22
N THR A 448 -11.51 -11.40 -4.51
CA THR A 448 -10.97 -10.13 -5.01
C THR A 448 -11.69 -8.94 -4.38
N GLU A 449 -13.01 -8.97 -4.35
CA GLU A 449 -13.83 -7.88 -3.79
C GLU A 449 -13.66 -7.77 -2.27
N GLY A 450 -13.66 -8.91 -1.56
CA GLY A 450 -13.40 -8.92 -0.13
C GLY A 450 -12.00 -8.38 0.22
N ASN A 451 -10.99 -8.71 -0.60
CA ASN A 451 -9.62 -8.23 -0.39
C ASN A 451 -9.43 -6.75 -0.77
N ASN A 452 -10.27 -6.20 -1.65
CA ASN A 452 -10.27 -4.78 -1.98
C ASN A 452 -10.73 -3.95 -0.77
N ILE A 453 -11.78 -4.39 -0.09
CA ILE A 453 -12.39 -3.70 1.06
C ILE A 453 -11.63 -3.97 2.37
N GLY A 454 -11.31 -5.24 2.64
CA GLY A 454 -10.69 -5.69 3.88
C GLY A 454 -9.56 -6.69 3.64
N ALA A 455 -9.73 -7.90 4.16
CA ALA A 455 -8.82 -9.01 3.92
C ALA A 455 -9.61 -10.31 3.70
N THR A 456 -9.02 -11.24 2.95
CA THR A 456 -9.63 -12.54 2.66
C THR A 456 -8.64 -13.67 2.84
N SER A 457 -9.13 -14.87 3.13
CA SER A 457 -8.36 -16.11 3.12
C SER A 457 -9.17 -17.21 2.45
N ARG A 458 -8.53 -17.91 1.51
CA ARG A 458 -9.04 -19.17 0.94
C ARG A 458 -8.64 -20.33 1.84
N PHE A 459 -9.49 -21.34 1.92
CA PHE A 459 -9.20 -22.63 2.50
C PHE A 459 -9.19 -23.67 1.37
N GLU A 460 -8.22 -24.57 1.41
CA GLU A 460 -8.08 -25.69 0.47
C GLU A 460 -8.55 -26.99 1.12
#